data_AF-A0A0A3HYK7-F1
#
_entry.id   AF-A0A0A3HYK7-F1
#
_cell.length_a   1.000
_cell.length_b   1.000
_cell.length_c   1.000
_cell.angle_alpha   90.00
_cell.angle_beta   90.00
_cell.angle_gamma   90.00
#
_symmetry.space_group_name_H-M   'P 1'
#
loop_
_entity.id
_entity.type
_entity.pdbx_description
1 polymer ?
#
loop_
_entity_poly.entity_id
_entity_poly.type
_entity_poly.pdbx_seq_one_letter_code
_entity_poly.pdbx_strand_id
1 'polypeptide(L)'
;EIPKGNGSTRKLGIPTVTDRVIQQATVQILTPIIDPIFSEHSYGFRPNRSAHQAIEKAQSYIDEGYRYVVDMDLEKFFDRVQHDKLMSLVASYIKDKPTLKLIRKFLNAGIMENGIVIHNQEGT
;
A
#
# COMPACT_ATOMS: atom_id res chain seq x y z
N GLU A 1 -18.58 -2.92 -7.10
CA GLU A 1 -17.41 -3.64 -7.63
C GLU A 1 -17.04 -3.09 -8.99
N ILE A 2 -15.77 -3.19 -9.40
CA ILE A 2 -15.33 -2.79 -10.75
C ILE A 2 -14.69 -4.01 -11.45
N PRO A 3 -15.06 -4.31 -12.71
CA PRO A 3 -14.44 -5.39 -13.46
C PRO A 3 -12.97 -5.06 -13.80
N LYS A 4 -12.08 -6.03 -13.60
CA LYS A 4 -10.72 -6.01 -14.17
C LYS A 4 -10.78 -6.57 -15.60
N GLY A 5 -9.80 -6.20 -16.43
CA GLY A 5 -9.68 -6.67 -17.82
C GLY A 5 -9.50 -8.19 -17.97
N ASN A 6 -9.31 -8.93 -16.87
CA ASN A 6 -9.18 -10.39 -16.83
C ASN A 6 -10.47 -11.12 -16.35
N GLY A 7 -11.61 -10.41 -16.25
CA GLY A 7 -12.89 -11.00 -15.84
C GLY A 7 -13.10 -11.15 -14.33
N SER A 8 -12.11 -10.82 -13.50
CA SER A 8 -12.28 -10.76 -12.04
C SER A 8 -12.84 -9.42 -11.58
N THR A 9 -13.67 -9.39 -10.52
CA THR A 9 -14.17 -8.15 -9.93
C THR A 9 -13.27 -7.67 -8.79
N ARG A 10 -12.99 -6.36 -8.73
CA ARG A 10 -12.32 -5.72 -7.59
C ARG A 10 -13.40 -5.20 -6.64
N LYS A 11 -13.44 -5.75 -5.43
CA LYS A 11 -14.17 -5.14 -4.32
C LYS A 11 -13.45 -3.85 -3.94
N LEU A 12 -14.17 -2.74 -3.92
CA LEU A 12 -13.64 -1.45 -3.49
C LEU A 12 -14.23 -1.13 -2.13
N GLY A 13 -13.40 -1.11 -1.09
CA GLY A 13 -13.74 -0.41 0.13
C GLY A 13 -13.57 1.08 -0.14
N ILE A 14 -14.65 1.79 -0.52
CA ILE A 14 -14.60 3.24 -0.71
C ILE A 14 -14.86 3.89 0.65
N PRO A 15 -13.84 4.45 1.33
CA PRO A 15 -14.03 5.17 2.58
C PRO A 15 -14.88 6.43 2.37
N THR A 16 -15.48 6.92 3.46
CA THR A 16 -16.23 8.18 3.43
C THR A 16 -15.31 9.35 3.06
N VAL A 17 -15.88 10.48 2.63
CA VAL A 17 -15.08 11.68 2.30
C VAL A 17 -14.24 12.11 3.51
N THR A 18 -14.85 12.12 4.69
CA THR A 18 -14.19 12.44 5.96
C THR A 18 -13.00 11.50 6.22
N ASP A 19 -13.19 10.19 6.05
CA ASP A 19 -12.12 9.22 6.26
C ASP A 19 -10.98 9.43 5.27
N ARG A 20 -11.28 9.72 3.99
CA ARG A 20 -10.24 10.04 2.99
C ARG A 20 -9.43 11.27 3.37
N VAL A 21 -10.08 12.31 3.89
CA VAL A 21 -9.39 13.52 4.36
C VAL A 21 -8.44 13.18 5.50
N ILE A 22 -8.89 12.40 6.50
CA ILE A 22 -8.05 12.02 7.64
C ILE A 22 -6.91 11.08 7.21
N GLN A 23 -7.18 10.11 6.34
CA GLN A 23 -6.15 9.23 5.78
C GLN A 23 -5.11 10.03 5.00
N GLN A 24 -5.52 10.97 4.16
CA GLN A 24 -4.60 11.80 3.39
C GLN A 24 -3.76 12.71 4.30
N ALA A 25 -4.35 13.31 5.33
CA ALA A 25 -3.62 14.09 6.32
C ALA A 25 -2.59 13.23 7.06
N THR A 26 -2.95 11.98 7.40
CA THR A 26 -2.04 11.03 8.02
C THR A 26 -0.86 10.72 7.08
N VAL A 27 -1.13 10.44 5.79
CA VAL A 27 -0.10 10.18 4.78
C VAL A 27 0.86 11.36 4.66
N GLN A 28 0.36 12.60 4.59
CA GLN A 28 1.20 13.79 4.46
C GLN A 28 2.22 13.95 5.60
N ILE A 29 1.87 13.52 6.82
CA ILE A 29 2.78 13.53 7.97
C ILE A 29 3.74 12.35 7.95
N LEU A 30 3.26 11.16 7.56
CA LEU A 30 4.08 9.95 7.57
C LEU A 30 5.08 9.87 6.41
N THR A 31 4.72 10.36 5.22
CA THR A 31 5.58 10.34 4.03
C THR A 31 6.98 10.92 4.28
N PRO A 32 7.16 12.13 4.83
CA PRO A 32 8.51 12.67 5.06
C PRO A 32 9.34 11.87 6.09
N ILE A 33 8.70 11.06 6.93
CA ILE A 33 9.37 10.21 7.93
C ILE A 33 9.79 8.88 7.31
N ILE A 34 8.89 8.25 6.54
CA ILE A 34 9.06 6.88 6.03
C ILE A 34 9.73 6.87 4.66
N ASP A 35 9.42 7.83 3.78
CA ASP A 35 9.92 7.82 2.40
C ASP A 35 11.45 7.79 2.30
N PRO A 36 12.22 8.57 3.10
CA PRO A 36 13.68 8.54 3.05
C PRO A 36 14.31 7.19 3.44
N ILE A 37 13.54 6.29 4.05
CA ILE A 37 14.01 4.98 4.52
C ILE A 37 13.83 3.91 3.43
N PHE A 38 12.94 4.14 2.46
CA PHE A 38 12.73 3.19 1.38
C PHE A 38 13.96 3.06 0.49
N SER A 39 14.14 1.85 -0.05
CA SER A 39 15.17 1.56 -1.05
C SER A 39 15.14 2.55 -2.21
N GLU A 40 16.32 2.94 -2.70
CA GLU A 40 16.48 3.74 -3.92
C GLU A 40 15.88 3.06 -5.15
N HIS A 41 15.73 1.73 -5.13
CA HIS A 41 15.11 0.93 -6.19
C HIS A 41 13.61 0.70 -5.99
N SER A 42 12.99 1.37 -5.01
CA SER A 42 11.54 1.39 -4.83
C SER A 42 10.95 2.62 -5.53
N TYR A 43 10.11 2.40 -6.54
CA TYR A 43 9.54 3.45 -7.40
C TYR A 43 8.02 3.64 -7.25
N GLY A 44 7.32 2.63 -6.74
CA GLY A 44 5.85 2.64 -6.65
C GLY A 44 5.35 3.49 -5.49
N PHE A 45 4.30 4.28 -5.72
CA PHE A 45 3.57 5.06 -4.70
C PHE A 45 4.42 6.06 -3.89
N ARG A 46 5.56 6.50 -4.43
CA ARG A 46 6.48 7.43 -3.77
C ARG A 46 6.47 8.81 -4.43
N PRO A 47 6.60 9.90 -3.65
CA PRO A 47 6.79 11.23 -4.21
C PRO A 47 8.06 11.28 -5.07
N ASN A 48 8.00 12.00 -6.20
CA ASN A 48 9.12 12.20 -7.12
C ASN A 48 9.74 10.92 -7.72
N ARG A 49 9.04 9.78 -7.62
CA ARG A 49 9.41 8.53 -8.29
C ARG A 49 8.35 8.15 -9.33
N SER A 50 8.77 7.50 -10.42
CA SER A 50 7.85 7.11 -11.49
C SER A 50 8.20 5.75 -12.10
N ALA A 51 7.25 5.16 -12.81
CA ALA A 51 7.46 3.92 -13.55
C ALA A 51 8.54 4.06 -14.63
N HIS A 52 8.69 5.24 -15.24
CA HIS A 52 9.74 5.50 -16.24
C HIS A 52 11.14 5.35 -15.64
N GLN A 53 11.36 5.88 -14.42
CA GLN A 53 12.64 5.70 -13.72
C GLN A 53 12.94 4.23 -13.41
N ALA A 54 11.92 3.43 -13.10
CA ALA A 54 12.07 2.00 -12.88
C ALA A 54 12.51 1.28 -14.17
N ILE A 55 11.92 1.65 -15.31
CA ILE A 55 12.27 1.10 -16.63
C ILE A 55 13.70 1.50 -17.03
N GLU A 56 14.06 2.78 -16.88
CA GLU A 56 15.42 3.25 -17.16
C GLU A 56 16.46 2.50 -16.33
N LYS A 57 16.18 2.27 -15.03
CA LYS A 57 17.11 1.52 -14.20
C LYS A 57 17.19 0.04 -14.60
N ALA A 58 16.06 -0.57 -14.97
CA ALA A 58 16.04 -1.94 -15.47
C ALA A 58 16.86 -2.08 -16.77
N GLN A 59 16.76 -1.08 -17.66
CA GLN A 59 17.55 -1.04 -18.89
C GLN A 59 19.06 -0.92 -18.60
N SER A 60 19.46 -0.14 -17.59
CA SER A 60 20.87 -0.06 -17.18
C SER A 60 21.45 -1.42 -16.81
N TYR A 61 20.70 -2.28 -16.11
CA TYR A 61 21.16 -3.63 -15.77
C TYR A 61 21.36 -4.50 -17.02
N ILE A 62 20.48 -4.36 -18.01
CA ILE A 62 20.61 -5.07 -19.28
C ILE A 62 21.90 -4.63 -20.01
N ASP A 63 22.19 -3.33 -20.00
CA ASP A 63 23.40 -2.76 -20.60
C ASP A 63 24.68 -3.18 -19.86
N GLU A 64 24.61 -3.32 -18.53
CA GLU A 64 25.67 -3.86 -17.67
C GLU A 64 25.90 -5.37 -17.86
N GLY A 65 25.03 -6.06 -18.60
CA GLY A 65 25.19 -7.47 -18.97
C GLY A 65 24.28 -8.45 -18.23
N TYR A 66 23.38 -7.98 -17.37
CA TYR A 66 22.37 -8.81 -16.70
C TYR A 66 21.22 -9.12 -17.67
N ARG A 67 21.27 -10.29 -18.31
CA ARG A 67 20.34 -10.67 -19.41
C ARG A 67 19.09 -11.43 -18.97
N TYR A 68 19.01 -11.84 -17.72
CA TYR A 68 17.89 -12.63 -17.20
C TYR A 68 17.14 -11.85 -16.12
N VAL A 69 15.82 -11.88 -16.19
CA VAL A 69 14.93 -11.28 -15.20
C VAL A 69 14.22 -12.39 -14.43
N VAL A 70 14.09 -12.19 -13.11
CA VAL A 70 13.21 -12.97 -12.27
C VAL A 70 11.98 -12.12 -12.01
N ASP A 71 10.90 -12.40 -12.74
CA ASP A 71 9.64 -11.68 -12.58
C ASP A 71 8.86 -12.23 -11.38
N MET A 72 8.41 -11.34 -10.50
CA MET A 72 7.73 -11.68 -9.26
C MET A 72 6.53 -10.76 -9.06
N ASP A 73 5.35 -11.36 -8.89
CA ASP A 73 4.12 -10.67 -8.53
C ASP A 73 3.46 -11.34 -7.32
N LEU A 74 2.79 -10.54 -6.49
CA LEU A 74 2.09 -11.00 -5.29
C LEU A 74 0.59 -11.04 -5.56
N GLU A 75 0.03 -12.26 -5.59
CA GLU A 75 -1.40 -12.46 -5.75
C GLU A 75 -2.18 -11.78 -4.61
N LYS A 76 -3.14 -10.92 -4.97
CA LYS A 76 -4.04 -10.24 -4.02
C LYS A 76 -3.30 -9.54 -2.88
N PHE A 77 -2.18 -8.87 -3.20
CA PHE A 77 -1.30 -8.23 -2.21
C PHE A 77 -2.07 -7.45 -1.12
N PHE A 78 -2.98 -6.56 -1.52
CA PHE A 78 -3.74 -5.73 -0.59
C PHE A 78 -4.83 -6.47 0.18
N ASP A 79 -5.30 -7.63 -0.29
CA ASP A 79 -6.34 -8.40 0.41
C ASP A 79 -5.73 -9.33 1.47
N ARG A 80 -4.42 -9.63 1.38
CA ARG A 80 -3.72 -10.59 2.26
C ARG A 80 -2.72 -9.93 3.22
N VAL A 81 -2.82 -8.62 3.44
CA VAL A 81 -1.91 -7.91 4.36
C VAL A 81 -2.28 -8.25 5.80
N GLN A 82 -1.39 -8.93 6.52
CA GLN A 82 -1.61 -9.24 7.93
C GLN A 82 -1.45 -7.99 8.81
N HIS A 83 -2.53 -7.57 9.48
CA HIS A 83 -2.57 -6.31 10.24
C HIS A 83 -1.53 -6.23 11.36
N ASP A 84 -1.25 -7.32 12.07
CA ASP A 84 -0.26 -7.33 13.17
C ASP A 84 1.16 -7.16 12.66
N LYS A 85 1.52 -7.84 11.56
CA LYS A 85 2.82 -7.70 10.92
C LYS A 85 3.00 -6.29 10.37
N LEU A 86 2.01 -5.75 9.66
CA LEU A 86 2.05 -4.37 9.17
C LEU A 86 2.21 -3.37 10.32
N MET A 87 1.42 -3.49 11.38
CA MET A 87 1.49 -2.58 12.50
C MET A 87 2.81 -2.67 13.28
N SER A 88 3.41 -3.87 13.37
CA SER A 88 4.76 -4.02 13.93
C SER A 88 5.82 -3.30 13.10
N LEU A 89 5.71 -3.33 11.77
CA LEU A 89 6.61 -2.59 10.88
C LEU A 89 6.40 -1.08 11.00
N VAL A 90 5.16 -0.60 11.02
CA VAL A 90 4.87 0.84 11.20
C VAL A 90 5.37 1.32 12.57
N ALA A 91 5.18 0.52 13.63
CA ALA A 91 5.64 0.85 14.98
C ALA A 91 7.16 0.88 15.14
N SER A 92 7.92 0.29 14.21
CA SER A 92 9.39 0.40 14.23
C SER A 92 9.84 1.84 13.93
N TYR A 93 9.10 2.55 13.05
CA TYR A 93 9.38 3.93 12.63
C TYR A 93 8.57 4.98 13.37
N ILE A 94 7.31 4.69 13.71
CA ILE A 94 6.38 5.62 14.36
C ILE A 94 6.13 5.18 15.79
N LYS A 95 6.49 6.03 16.77
CA LYS A 95 6.30 5.73 18.20
C LYS A 95 5.03 6.33 18.81
N ASP A 96 4.37 7.22 18.07
CA ASP A 96 3.15 7.89 18.53
C ASP A 96 1.97 6.91 18.63
N LYS A 97 1.57 6.59 19.87
CA LYS A 97 0.51 5.61 20.15
C LYS A 97 -0.86 6.02 19.57
N PRO A 98 -1.31 7.29 19.66
CA PRO A 98 -2.53 7.74 18.99
C PRO A 98 -2.53 7.49 17.49
N THR A 99 -1.44 7.83 16.78
CA THR A 99 -1.31 7.60 15.33
C THR A 99 -1.36 6.11 15.00
N LEU A 100 -0.63 5.26 15.74
CA LEU A 100 -0.69 3.81 15.55
C LEU A 100 -2.11 3.26 15.76
N LYS A 101 -2.82 3.76 16.78
CA LYS A 101 -4.23 3.38 17.01
C LYS A 101 -5.13 3.84 15.86
N LEU A 102 -4.90 5.02 15.29
CA LEU A 102 -5.66 5.54 14.16
C LEU A 102 -5.45 4.68 12.90
N ILE A 103 -4.21 4.33 12.58
CA ILE A 103 -3.89 3.46 11.43
C ILE A 103 -4.56 2.10 11.62
N ARG A 104 -4.48 1.49 12.81
CA ARG A 104 -5.17 0.23 13.10
C ARG A 104 -6.70 0.34 12.96
N LYS A 105 -7.29 1.48 13.29
CA LYS A 105 -8.73 1.71 13.06
C LYS A 105 -9.08 1.73 11.57
N PHE A 106 -8.23 2.31 10.72
CA PHE A 106 -8.44 2.26 9.27
C PHE A 106 -8.35 0.83 8.73
N LEU A 107 -7.36 0.04 9.17
CA LEU A 107 -7.22 -1.36 8.76
C LEU A 107 -8.41 -2.23 9.19
N ASN A 108 -8.94 -1.99 10.38
CA ASN A 108 -10.08 -2.75 10.90
C ASN A 108 -11.44 -2.22 10.40
N ALA A 109 -11.46 -1.13 9.62
CA ALA A 109 -12.69 -0.59 9.07
C ALA A 109 -13.29 -1.64 8.13
N GLY A 110 -14.51 -2.08 8.46
CA GLY A 110 -15.20 -3.09 7.69
C GLY A 110 -15.68 -2.56 6.33
N ILE A 111 -15.92 -3.48 5.41
CA ILE A 111 -16.57 -3.19 4.14
C ILE A 111 -18.07 -3.26 4.36
N MET A 112 -18.82 -2.27 3.88
CA MET A 112 -20.28 -2.32 3.87
C MET A 112 -20.74 -3.11 2.63
N GLU A 113 -21.33 -4.28 2.87
CA GLU A 113 -21.88 -5.14 1.82
C GLU A 113 -23.34 -5.44 2.14
N ASN A 114 -24.27 -5.05 1.25
CA ASN A 114 -25.71 -5.23 1.42
C ASN A 114 -26.30 -4.68 2.75
N GLY A 115 -25.74 -3.57 3.25
CA GLY A 115 -26.17 -2.95 4.52
C GLY A 115 -25.61 -3.60 5.78
N ILE A 116 -24.75 -4.62 5.65
CA ILE A 116 -24.05 -5.27 6.76
C ILE A 116 -22.58 -4.85 6.72
N VAL A 117 -22.01 -4.55 7.89
CA VAL A 117 -20.58 -4.28 8.02
C VAL A 117 -19.85 -5.62 8.18
N ILE A 118 -18.99 -5.94 7.22
CA ILE A 118 -18.12 -7.12 7.27
C ILE A 118 -16.74 -6.65 7.72
N HIS A 119 -16.26 -7.17 8.85
CA HIS A 119 -14.93 -6.85 9.35
C HIS A 119 -13.86 -7.66 8.62
N ASN A 120 -12.80 -6.99 8.18
CA ASN A 120 -11.62 -7.64 7.60
C ASN A 120 -10.64 -8.04 8.70
N GLN A 121 -10.23 -9.32 8.71
CA GLN A 121 -9.14 -9.80 9.57
C GLN A 121 -7.75 -9.64 8.93
N GLU A 122 -7.73 -9.44 7.60
CA GLU A 122 -6.54 -9.19 6.78
C GLU A 122 -6.90 -8.24 5.62
N GLY A 123 -5.89 -7.53 5.13
CA GLY A 123 -5.98 -6.61 4.00
C GLY A 123 -5.82 -5.13 4.37
N THR A 124 -6.03 -4.23 3.41
CA THR A 124 -6.02 -2.76 3.61
C THR A 124 -7.01 -2.07 2.69
#